data_AF-A0A4U2Y0S7-F1
#
_entry.id   AF-A0A4U2Y0S7-F1
#
_cell.length_a   1.000
_cell.length_b   1.000
_cell.length_c   1.000
_cell.angle_alpha   90.00
_cell.angle_beta   90.00
_cell.angle_gamma   90.00
#
_symmetry.space_group_name_H-M   'P 1'
#
loop_
_entity.id
_entity.type
_entity.pdbx_description
1 polymer ?
#
loop_
_entity_poly.entity_id
_entity_poly.type
_entity_poly.pdbx_seq_one_letter_code
_entity_poly.pdbx_strand_id
1 'polypeptide(L)' 'MPINELSELRSVAFQQEVLNMLQPKIKSVLYQTGFQNRMDLELEISLMILRAVKTKELRKVPSFLELIESEKII' A
#
# COMPACT_ATOMS: atom_id res chain seq x y z
N MET A 1 -13.17 0.15 30.18
CA MET A 1 -12.91 0.01 28.73
C MET A 1 -12.67 -1.47 28.46
N PRO A 2 -13.48 -2.15 27.63
CA PRO A 2 -13.32 -3.57 27.35
C PRO A 2 -12.00 -3.85 26.59
N ILE A 3 -11.40 -5.02 26.84
CA ILE A 3 -10.10 -5.44 26.28
C ILE A 3 -10.07 -5.38 24.75
N ASN A 4 -11.21 -5.57 24.08
CA ASN A 4 -11.33 -5.52 22.62
C ASN A 4 -11.03 -4.12 22.06
N GLU A 5 -11.51 -3.05 22.70
CA GLU A 5 -11.27 -1.67 22.23
C GLU A 5 -9.78 -1.31 22.27
N LEU A 6 -9.06 -1.76 23.30
CA LEU A 6 -7.62 -1.54 23.42
C LEU A 6 -6.83 -2.29 22.33
N SER A 7 -7.28 -3.47 21.94
CA SER A 7 -6.65 -4.25 20.87
C SER A 7 -6.87 -3.63 19.49
N GLU A 8 -8.08 -3.10 19.24
CA GLU A 8 -8.41 -2.40 18.00
C GLU A 8 -7.63 -1.09 17.86
N LEU A 9 -7.53 -0.31 18.94
CA LEU A 9 -6.73 0.92 18.97
C LEU A 9 -5.26 0.67 18.62
N ARG A 10 -4.67 -0.41 19.15
CA ARG A 10 -3.30 -0.83 18.80
C ARG A 10 -3.16 -1.22 17.34
N SER A 11 -4.14 -1.93 16.78
CA SER A 11 -4.16 -2.30 15.37
C SER A 11 -4.22 -1.08 14.46
N VAL A 12 -5.05 -0.09 14.80
CA VAL A 12 -5.17 1.16 14.03
C VAL A 12 -3.89 1.97 14.09
N ALA A 13 -3.28 2.10 15.27
CA ALA A 13 -2.00 2.80 15.44
C ALA A 13 -0.89 2.18 14.58
N PHE A 14 -0.79 0.84 14.57
CA PHE A 14 0.17 0.12 13.75
C PHE A 14 -0.07 0.34 12.24
N GLN A 15 -1.33 0.27 11.79
CA GLN A 15 -1.68 0.55 10.39
C GLN A 15 -1.25 1.96 9.96
N GLN A 16 -1.48 2.95 10.83
CA GLN A 16 -1.07 4.33 10.57
C GLN A 16 0.46 4.48 10.52
N GLU A 17 1.19 3.80 11.40
CA GLU A 17 2.65 3.79 11.40
C GLU A 17 3.21 3.23 10.08
N VAL A 18 2.65 2.12 9.60
CA VAL A 18 3.03 1.53 8.30
C VAL A 18 2.76 2.50 7.14
N LEU A 19 1.60 3.16 7.13
CA LEU A 19 1.29 4.15 6.10
C LEU A 19 2.27 5.33 6.15
N ASN A 20 2.56 5.86 7.34
CA ASN A 20 3.51 6.97 7.52
C ASN A 20 4.91 6.60 7.02
N MET A 21 5.37 5.37 7.30
CA MET A 21 6.65 4.85 6.85
C MET A 21 6.72 4.75 5.31
N LEU A 22 5.63 4.33 4.65
CA LEU A 22 5.60 4.12 3.21
C LEU A 22 5.26 5.37 2.42
N GLN A 23 4.66 6.39 3.04
CA GLN A 23 4.19 7.58 2.35
C GLN A 23 5.25 8.33 1.52
N PRO A 24 6.52 8.47 1.96
CA PRO A 24 7.56 9.07 1.11
C PRO A 24 7.77 8.30 -0.19
N LYS A 25 7.72 6.96 -0.14
CA LYS A 25 7.87 6.11 -1.32
C LYS A 25 6.66 6.20 -2.24
N ILE A 26 5.44 6.17 -1.67
CA ILE A 26 4.19 6.32 -2.43
C ILE A 26 4.21 7.64 -3.20
N LYS A 27 4.46 8.76 -2.51
CA LYS A 27 4.53 10.09 -3.14
C LYS A 27 5.57 10.16 -4.25
N SER A 28 6.78 9.64 -4.00
CA SER A 28 7.86 9.63 -5.00
C SER A 28 7.46 8.92 -6.30
N VAL A 29 6.72 7.81 -6.22
CA VAL A 29 6.26 7.06 -7.39
C VAL A 29 5.09 7.76 -8.08
N LEU A 30 4.14 8.33 -7.33
CA LEU A 30 2.98 9.05 -7.88
C LEU A 30 3.35 10.33 -8.64
N TYR A 31 4.49 10.96 -8.33
CA TYR A 31 4.98 12.08 -9.14
C TYR A 31 5.24 11.70 -10.60
N GLN A 32 5.45 10.41 -10.89
CA GLN A 32 5.67 9.88 -12.23
C GLN A 32 4.35 9.62 -13.00
N THR A 33 3.18 9.74 -12.34
CA THR A 33 1.87 9.55 -12.98
C THR A 33 1.23 10.89 -13.36
N GLY A 34 0.24 10.84 -14.27
CA GLY A 34 -0.55 12.01 -14.66
C GLY A 34 -1.32 12.61 -13.47
N PHE A 35 -1.32 13.94 -13.37
CA PHE A 35 -1.87 14.69 -12.22
C PHE A 35 -3.31 14.32 -11.90
N GLN A 36 -4.14 14.14 -12.94
CA GLN A 36 -5.57 13.85 -12.84
C GLN A 36 -5.90 12.62 -12.00
N ASN A 37 -5.02 11.61 -11.94
CA ASN A 37 -5.29 10.33 -11.28
C ASN A 37 -4.48 10.14 -9.99
N ARG A 38 -3.67 11.12 -9.57
CA ARG A 38 -2.72 10.93 -8.46
C ARG A 38 -3.41 10.67 -7.12
N MET A 39 -4.48 11.41 -6.83
CA MET A 39 -5.20 11.29 -5.56
C MET A 39 -5.89 9.94 -5.44
N ASP A 40 -6.59 9.52 -6.49
CA ASP A 40 -7.29 8.23 -6.52
C ASP A 40 -6.30 7.07 -6.37
N LEU A 41 -5.16 7.16 -7.06
CA LEU A 41 -4.10 6.16 -6.99
C LEU A 41 -3.41 6.13 -5.62
N GLU A 42 -3.20 7.27 -4.96
CA GLU A 42 -2.67 7.33 -3.57
C GLU A 42 -3.61 6.60 -2.61
N LEU A 43 -4.92 6.83 -2.74
CA LEU A 43 -5.93 6.16 -1.93
C LEU A 43 -5.94 4.65 -2.17
N GLU A 44 -5.93 4.22 -3.44
CA GLU A 44 -5.95 2.80 -3.79
C GLU A 44 -4.72 2.06 -3.25
N ILE A 45 -3.52 2.62 -3.43
CA ILE A 45 -2.28 2.06 -2.88
C ILE A 45 -2.35 1.96 -1.35
N SER A 46 -2.86 2.99 -0.68
CA SER A 46 -3.02 2.99 0.78
C SER A 46 -3.96 1.88 1.24
N LEU A 47 -5.09 1.69 0.55
CA LEU A 47 -6.04 0.60 0.85
C LEU A 47 -5.43 -0.78 0.61
N MET A 48 -4.62 -0.94 -0.45
CA MET A 48 -3.91 -2.19 -0.72
C MET A 48 -2.91 -2.54 0.39
N ILE A 49 -2.14 -1.55 0.86
CA ILE A 49 -1.20 -1.72 1.98
C ILE A 49 -1.97 -2.16 3.24
N LEU A 50 -3.06 -1.46 3.59
CA LEU A 50 -3.86 -1.81 4.76
C LEU A 50 -4.45 -3.22 4.67
N ARG A 51 -4.91 -3.64 3.49
CA ARG A 51 -5.40 -5.00 3.25
C ARG A 51 -4.28 -6.03 3.44
N ALA A 52 -3.10 -5.79 2.88
CA ALA A 52 -1.96 -6.69 3.00
C ALA A 52 -1.50 -6.82 4.47
N VAL A 53 -1.46 -5.70 5.20
CA VAL A 53 -1.13 -5.68 6.65
C VAL A 53 -2.17 -6.48 7.45
N LYS A 54 -3.46 -6.27 7.18
CA LYS A 54 -4.56 -6.93 7.90
C LYS A 54 -4.61 -8.44 7.63
N THR A 55 -4.41 -8.84 6.39
CA THR A 55 -4.50 -10.25 5.96
C THR A 55 -3.20 -11.01 6.14
N LYS A 56 -2.07 -10.30 6.36
CA LYS A 56 -0.70 -10.84 6.30
C LYS A 56 -0.35 -11.48 4.96
N GLU A 57 -1.15 -11.22 3.92
CA GLU A 57 -0.91 -11.69 2.56
C GLU A 57 -0.06 -10.66 1.82
N LEU A 58 1.25 -10.76 1.98
CA LEU A 58 2.18 -10.12 1.05
C LEU A 58 2.20 -10.95 -0.22
N ARG A 59 1.32 -10.60 -1.16
CA ARG A 59 1.39 -11.18 -2.51
C ARG A 59 2.79 -10.92 -3.06
N LYS A 60 3.37 -11.91 -3.72
CA LYS A 60 4.60 -11.72 -4.49
C LYS A 60 4.24 -10.81 -5.67
N VAL A 61 4.34 -9.50 -5.46
CA VAL A 61 4.09 -8.51 -6.51
C VAL A 61 5.30 -8.54 -7.42
N PRO A 62 5.13 -8.87 -8.71
CA PRO A 62 6.24 -8.84 -9.64
C PRO A 62 6.81 -7.42 -9.70
N SER A 63 8.14 -7.33 -9.70
CA SER A 63 8.85 -6.09 -9.95
C SER A 63 8.51 -5.53 -11.32
N PHE A 64 8.73 -4.24 -11.52
CA PHE A 64 8.53 -3.58 -12.81
C PHE A 64 9.28 -4.28 -13.95
N LEU A 65 10.49 -4.80 -13.68
CA LEU A 65 11.27 -5.55 -14.66
C LEU A 65 10.63 -6.91 -14.99
N GLU A 66 10.16 -7.63 -13.97
CA GLU A 66 9.46 -8.92 -14.15
C GLU A 66 8.16 -8.73 -14.96
N LEU A 67 7.47 -7.60 -14.81
CA LEU A 67 6.30 -7.26 -15.61
C LEU A 67 6.68 -6.99 -17.08
N ILE A 68 7.70 -6.16 -17.34
CA ILE A 68 8.17 -5.90 -18.71
C ILE A 68 8.63 -7.19 -19.40
N GLU A 69 9.35 -8.05 -18.69
CA GLU A 69 9.79 -9.34 -19.23
C GLU A 69 8.61 -10.26 -19.55
N SER A 70 7.56 -10.23 -18.73
CA SER A 70 6.34 -11.01 -18.99
C SER A 70 5.55 -10.53 -20.22
N GLU A 71 5.63 -9.23 -20.55
CA GLU A 71 4.98 -8.65 -21.74
C GLU A 71 5.78 -8.83 -23.03
N LYS A 72 7.09 -9.10 -22.93
CA LYS A 72 7.96 -9.36 -24.10
C LYS A 72 7.84 -10.79 -24.66
N ILE A 73 6.91 -11.59 -24.15
CA ILE A 73 6.57 -12.91 -24.71
C ILE A 73 5.41 -12.75 -25.70
N ILE A 74 5.56 -11.88 -26.72
CA ILE A 74 4.77 -11.87 -27.96
C ILE A 74 5.68 -11.38 -29.09
#